data_AF-U5EYI9-F1
#
_entry.id   AF-U5EYI9-F1
#
_cell.length_a   1.000
_cell.length_b   1.000
_cell.length_c   1.000
_cell.angle_alpha   90.00
_cell.angle_beta   90.00
_cell.angle_gamma   90.00
#
_symmetry.space_group_name_H-M   'P 1'
#
loop_
_entity.id
_entity.type
_entity.pdbx_description
1 polymer ?
#
loop_
_entity_poly.entity_id
_entity_poly.type
_entity_poly.pdbx_seq_one_letter_code
_entity_poly.pdbx_strand_id
1 'polypeptide(L)'
;MLRYLLIAVILPVFVYGQIHTPCNNYDNNAVDVIVENCTKLPCEIENESWINSTILFIAPGNHKQLKTEFAIMLGDFRVPYDLPADKQIGCNWLVGDGCPLVAGQKYNYNFVNKVESPFSNIEIGMEFTLVDENQQTVLCYRSRALILPRSNTGQLILN
;
A
#
# COMPACT_ATOMS: atom_id res chain seq x y z
N MET A 1 6.44 53.89 -24.36
CA MET A 1 6.13 52.63 -25.08
C MET A 1 7.05 51.53 -24.56
N LEU A 2 6.81 51.00 -23.34
CA LEU A 2 7.55 49.85 -22.82
C LEU A 2 6.49 48.86 -22.33
N ARG A 3 6.01 48.07 -23.28
CA ARG A 3 4.92 47.12 -23.12
C ARG A 3 5.56 45.73 -23.22
N TYR A 4 5.40 44.95 -22.15
CA TYR A 4 5.65 43.51 -22.04
C TYR A 4 7.12 43.06 -21.95
N LEU A 5 7.50 42.64 -20.74
CA LEU A 5 8.38 41.48 -20.52
C LEU A 5 8.14 40.95 -19.09
N LEU A 6 6.91 40.46 -18.84
CA LEU A 6 6.65 39.56 -17.72
C LEU A 6 6.71 38.13 -18.29
N ILE A 7 7.92 37.56 -18.33
CA ILE A 7 8.09 36.14 -18.61
C ILE A 7 7.71 35.41 -17.32
N ALA A 8 6.49 34.91 -17.26
CA ALA A 8 6.06 33.99 -16.21
C ALA A 8 6.83 32.67 -16.38
N VAL A 9 7.77 32.41 -15.48
CA VAL A 9 8.46 31.13 -15.37
C VAL A 9 7.45 30.10 -14.85
N ILE A 10 6.80 29.37 -15.76
CA ILE A 10 5.95 28.24 -15.42
C ILE A 10 6.89 27.07 -15.15
N LEU A 11 7.26 26.86 -13.88
CA LEU A 11 7.94 25.63 -13.47
C LEU A 11 6.97 24.45 -13.69
N PRO A 12 7.37 23.40 -14.42
CA PRO A 12 6.53 22.21 -14.53
C PRO A 12 6.37 21.61 -13.13
N VAL A 13 5.14 21.63 -12.62
CA VAL A 13 4.79 20.92 -11.40
C VAL A 13 4.84 19.44 -11.74
N PHE A 14 5.85 18.72 -11.24
CA PHE A 14 5.88 17.27 -11.31
C PHE A 14 4.73 16.74 -10.45
N VAL A 15 3.62 16.40 -11.09
CA VAL A 15 2.50 15.72 -10.45
C VAL A 15 2.91 14.26 -10.28
N TYR A 16 3.46 13.91 -9.12
CA TYR A 16 3.61 12.51 -8.74
C TYR A 16 2.21 11.92 -8.57
N GLY A 17 1.90 10.87 -9.34
CA GLY A 17 0.63 10.15 -9.20
C GLY A 17 0.58 9.43 -7.85
N GLN A 18 -0.57 9.50 -7.16
CA GLN A 18 -0.77 8.71 -5.95
C GLN A 18 -0.75 7.22 -6.30
N ILE A 19 0.06 6.43 -5.57
CA ILE A 19 0.13 4.97 -5.75
C ILE A 19 -0.93 4.20 -4.96
N HIS A 20 -1.90 4.92 -4.39
CA HIS A 20 -3.01 4.35 -3.65
C HIS A 20 -4.27 5.22 -3.80
N THR A 21 -5.41 4.63 -3.46
CA THR A 21 -6.72 5.28 -3.40
C THR A 21 -7.42 4.88 -2.11
N PRO A 22 -8.25 5.73 -1.48
CA PRO A 22 -9.01 5.33 -0.30
C PRO A 22 -10.04 4.25 -0.66
N CYS A 23 -10.40 3.43 0.32
CA CYS A 23 -11.52 2.50 0.18
C CYS A 23 -12.86 3.28 0.15
N ASN A 24 -13.84 2.78 -0.61
CA ASN A 24 -15.18 3.39 -0.65
C ASN A 24 -15.76 3.50 0.77
N ASN A 25 -16.31 4.68 1.12
CA ASN A 25 -16.95 4.99 2.39
C ASN A 25 -16.04 5.16 3.63
N TYR A 26 -14.73 5.23 3.46
CA TYR A 26 -13.81 5.54 4.56
C TYR A 26 -13.14 6.90 4.36
N ASP A 27 -12.98 7.63 5.47
CA ASP A 27 -12.13 8.83 5.47
C ASP A 27 -10.72 8.44 5.02
N ASN A 28 -10.10 9.31 4.23
CA ASN A 28 -8.76 9.09 3.70
C ASN A 28 -7.71 9.24 4.81
N ASN A 29 -7.66 8.27 5.71
CA ASN A 29 -6.74 8.26 6.85
C ASN A 29 -5.32 7.87 6.43
N ALA A 30 -5.16 7.24 5.25
CA ALA A 30 -3.87 7.06 4.60
C ALA A 30 -3.38 8.41 4.09
N VAL A 31 -2.32 8.94 4.70
CA VAL A 31 -1.67 10.17 4.25
C VAL A 31 -0.73 9.86 3.09
N ASP A 32 0.05 8.78 3.24
CA ASP A 32 0.98 8.34 2.20
C ASP A 32 1.19 6.83 2.25
N VAL A 33 1.46 6.23 1.10
CA VAL A 33 1.80 4.82 0.95
C VAL A 33 3.02 4.77 0.05
N ILE A 34 4.12 4.24 0.58
CA ILE A 34 5.37 4.06 -0.14
C ILE A 34 5.61 2.56 -0.29
N VAL A 35 5.65 2.08 -1.51
CA VAL A 35 5.99 0.69 -1.84
C VAL A 35 7.40 0.69 -2.44
N GLU A 36 8.31 -0.10 -1.87
CA GLU A 36 9.68 -0.19 -2.37
C GLU A 36 9.69 -0.58 -3.85
N ASN A 37 10.52 0.10 -4.65
CA ASN A 37 10.66 -0.08 -6.10
C ASN A 37 9.39 0.17 -6.93
N CYS A 38 8.36 0.83 -6.38
CA CYS A 38 7.17 1.22 -7.13
C CYS A 38 7.00 2.74 -7.18
N THR A 39 7.21 3.33 -8.37
CA THR A 39 7.06 4.78 -8.61
C THR A 39 5.85 5.11 -9.49
N LYS A 40 5.19 4.10 -10.05
CA LYS A 40 4.00 4.24 -10.89
C LYS A 40 3.10 3.01 -10.71
N LEU A 41 1.80 3.19 -10.89
CA LEU A 41 0.85 2.09 -10.91
C LEU A 41 0.63 1.54 -12.34
N PRO A 42 0.35 0.23 -12.48
CA PRO A 42 0.39 -0.78 -11.42
C PRO A 42 1.84 -1.07 -10.99
N CYS A 43 2.04 -1.40 -9.70
CA CYS A 43 3.36 -1.83 -9.22
C CYS A 43 3.72 -3.19 -9.85
N GLU A 44 4.91 -3.31 -10.44
CA GLU A 44 5.40 -4.59 -10.95
C GLU A 44 5.98 -5.39 -9.78
N ILE A 45 5.41 -6.58 -9.53
CA ILE A 45 5.79 -7.43 -8.39
C ILE A 45 6.08 -8.83 -8.92
N GLU A 46 7.29 -9.33 -8.69
CA GLU A 46 7.64 -10.71 -9.05
C GLU A 46 6.98 -11.71 -8.09
N ASN A 47 6.45 -12.80 -8.64
CA ASN A 47 5.93 -13.87 -7.79
C ASN A 47 7.05 -14.48 -6.94
N GLU A 48 6.72 -14.84 -5.70
CA GLU A 48 7.63 -15.30 -4.65
C GLU A 48 8.66 -14.25 -4.16
N SER A 49 8.54 -12.99 -4.60
CA SER A 49 9.35 -11.89 -4.06
C SER A 49 8.78 -11.35 -2.75
N TRP A 50 9.57 -10.53 -2.06
CA TRP A 50 9.08 -9.77 -0.91
C TRP A 50 8.52 -8.42 -1.38
N ILE A 51 7.35 -8.07 -0.88
CA ILE A 51 6.85 -6.69 -0.91
C ILE A 51 7.18 -6.04 0.44
N ASN A 52 7.65 -4.80 0.39
CA ASN A 52 7.89 -3.96 1.54
C ASN A 52 7.25 -2.60 1.29
N SER A 53 6.37 -2.19 2.19
CA SER A 53 5.75 -0.88 2.12
C SER A 53 5.66 -0.22 3.48
N THR A 54 5.79 1.11 3.46
CA THR A 54 5.56 1.97 4.63
C THR A 54 4.32 2.80 4.37
N ILE A 55 3.39 2.77 5.32
CA ILE A 55 2.12 3.47 5.25
C ILE A 55 2.09 4.51 6.36
N LEU A 56 2.00 5.79 5.97
CA LEU A 56 1.78 6.89 6.89
C LEU A 56 0.28 7.12 7.02
N PHE A 57 -0.26 7.06 8.22
CA PHE A 57 -1.67 7.32 8.46
C PHE A 57 -1.91 8.14 9.73
N ILE A 58 -3.08 8.78 9.82
CA ILE A 58 -3.55 9.45 11.04
C ILE A 58 -4.58 8.54 11.71
N ALA A 59 -4.40 8.24 12.99
CA ALA A 59 -5.36 7.41 13.73
C ALA A 59 -6.69 8.17 13.93
N PRO A 60 -7.84 7.65 13.46
CA PRO A 60 -9.14 8.32 13.63
C PRO A 60 -9.65 8.28 15.07
N GLY A 61 -9.16 7.34 15.88
CA GLY A 61 -9.57 7.14 17.27
C GLY A 61 -8.45 6.56 18.12
N ASN A 62 -8.79 6.27 19.37
CA ASN A 62 -7.92 5.50 20.25
C ASN A 62 -8.19 4.01 20.03
N HIS A 63 -7.15 3.21 19.78
CA HIS A 63 -7.27 1.78 19.49
C HIS A 63 -6.26 0.99 20.31
N LYS A 64 -6.71 -0.02 21.04
CA LYS A 64 -5.82 -0.83 21.90
C LYS A 64 -5.16 -1.96 21.14
N GLN A 65 -5.83 -2.45 20.10
CA GLN A 65 -5.35 -3.53 19.26
C GLN A 65 -5.61 -3.17 17.80
N LEU A 66 -4.80 -3.75 16.92
CA LEU A 66 -4.97 -3.67 15.49
C LEU A 66 -4.81 -5.07 14.93
N LYS A 67 -5.69 -5.41 13.99
CA LYS A 67 -5.56 -6.58 13.14
C LYS A 67 -5.36 -6.14 11.70
N THR A 68 -4.36 -6.71 11.05
CA THR A 68 -4.09 -6.51 9.62
C THR A 68 -4.94 -7.46 8.80
N GLU A 69 -5.62 -6.93 7.78
CA GLU A 69 -6.34 -7.70 6.79
C GLU A 69 -5.89 -7.30 5.39
N PHE A 70 -5.86 -8.27 4.49
CA PHE A 70 -5.50 -8.07 3.11
C PHE A 70 -6.49 -8.81 2.20
N ALA A 71 -6.85 -8.18 1.09
CA ALA A 71 -7.69 -8.80 0.09
C ALA A 71 -7.20 -8.46 -1.31
N ILE A 72 -7.37 -9.42 -2.22
CA ILE A 72 -7.14 -9.25 -3.64
C ILE A 72 -8.46 -8.89 -4.30
N MET A 73 -8.45 -7.91 -5.19
CA MET A 73 -9.59 -7.48 -5.99
C MET A 73 -9.40 -7.96 -7.43
N LEU A 74 -10.31 -8.82 -7.89
CA LEU A 74 -10.37 -9.29 -9.27
C LEU A 74 -11.60 -8.68 -9.94
N GLY A 75 -11.45 -7.46 -10.47
CA GLY A 75 -12.60 -6.62 -10.82
C GLY A 75 -13.41 -6.28 -9.57
N ASP A 76 -14.69 -6.64 -9.57
CA ASP A 76 -15.59 -6.40 -8.43
C ASP A 76 -15.55 -7.51 -7.36
N PHE A 77 -14.82 -8.61 -7.61
CA PHE A 77 -14.72 -9.71 -6.67
C PHE A 77 -13.61 -9.45 -5.65
N ARG A 78 -13.99 -9.41 -4.36
CA ARG A 78 -13.07 -9.31 -3.22
C ARG A 78 -12.73 -10.70 -2.71
N VAL A 79 -11.47 -11.11 -2.84
CA VAL A 79 -10.94 -12.39 -2.38
C VAL A 79 -10.08 -12.15 -1.13
N PRO A 80 -10.49 -12.61 0.07
CA PRO A 80 -9.67 -12.52 1.26
C PRO A 80 -8.33 -13.24 1.06
N TYR A 81 -7.25 -12.65 1.57
CA TYR A 81 -5.92 -13.25 1.60
C TYR A 81 -5.48 -13.47 3.05
N ASP A 82 -5.22 -14.73 3.38
CA ASP A 82 -4.79 -15.11 4.71
C ASP A 82 -3.32 -14.75 4.93
N LEU A 83 -3.09 -13.67 5.66
CA LEU A 83 -1.75 -13.27 6.09
C LEU A 83 -1.18 -14.28 7.10
N PRO A 84 0.15 -14.48 7.15
CA PRO A 84 0.79 -15.21 8.24
C PRO A 84 0.38 -14.67 9.62
N ALA A 85 0.30 -15.54 10.63
CA ALA A 85 -0.28 -15.18 11.93
C ALA A 85 0.42 -13.98 12.61
N ASP A 86 1.73 -13.84 12.44
CA ASP A 86 2.51 -12.70 12.94
C ASP A 86 2.18 -11.39 12.21
N LYS A 87 1.82 -11.46 10.93
CA LYS A 87 1.41 -10.33 10.09
C LYS A 87 0.00 -9.84 10.40
N GLN A 88 -0.85 -10.72 10.93
CA GLN A 88 -2.20 -10.35 11.35
C GLN A 88 -2.21 -9.48 12.60
N ILE A 89 -1.19 -9.54 13.46
CA ILE A 89 -1.10 -8.71 14.67
C ILE A 89 -0.56 -7.32 14.29
N GLY A 90 -1.46 -6.43 13.88
CA GLY A 90 -1.11 -5.14 13.27
C GLY A 90 -0.25 -4.24 14.16
N CYS A 91 -0.43 -4.29 15.47
CA CYS A 91 0.36 -3.49 16.41
C CYS A 91 1.88 -3.78 16.35
N ASN A 92 2.28 -4.98 15.94
CA ASN A 92 3.69 -5.38 15.86
C ASN A 92 4.43 -4.72 14.69
N TRP A 93 3.68 -4.16 13.74
CA TRP A 93 4.21 -3.63 12.49
C TRP A 93 4.19 -2.09 12.46
N LEU A 94 3.82 -1.45 13.55
CA LEU A 94 3.99 0.00 13.74
C LEU A 94 5.47 0.32 14.00
N VAL A 95 5.95 1.40 13.39
CA VAL A 95 7.30 1.91 13.65
C VAL A 95 7.32 2.65 14.98
N GLY A 96 8.21 2.24 15.87
CA GLY A 96 8.34 2.81 17.21
C GLY A 96 7.61 1.96 18.24
N ASP A 97 6.84 2.61 19.10
CA ASP A 97 5.99 1.92 20.06
C ASP A 97 4.73 1.42 19.34
N GLY A 98 4.32 0.19 19.61
CA GLY A 98 3.10 -0.40 19.06
C GLY A 98 1.83 0.27 19.62
N CYS A 99 0.76 -0.52 19.73
CA CYS A 99 -0.48 -0.04 20.35
C CYS A 99 -0.28 0.24 21.86
N PRO A 100 -1.08 1.15 22.47
CA PRO A 100 -2.29 1.78 21.91
C PRO A 100 -2.03 2.95 20.96
N LEU A 101 -2.89 3.07 19.93
CA LEU A 101 -2.97 4.28 19.11
C LEU A 101 -3.72 5.39 19.85
N VAL A 102 -3.33 6.64 19.59
CA VAL A 102 -3.95 7.86 20.10
C VAL A 102 -4.57 8.64 18.95
N ALA A 103 -5.83 9.04 19.11
CA ALA A 103 -6.58 9.78 18.10
C ALA A 103 -5.85 11.05 17.63
N GLY A 104 -5.83 11.26 16.31
CA GLY A 104 -5.19 12.40 15.66
C GLY A 104 -3.66 12.32 15.53
N GLN A 105 -3.01 11.30 16.11
CA GLN A 105 -1.57 11.10 15.94
C GLN A 105 -1.24 10.41 14.61
N LYS A 106 -0.04 10.71 14.09
CA LYS A 106 0.50 10.08 12.89
C LYS A 106 1.32 8.86 13.25
N TYR A 107 1.11 7.78 12.49
CA TYR A 107 1.83 6.53 12.65
C TYR A 107 2.38 6.06 11.31
N ASN A 108 3.56 5.43 11.36
CA ASN A 108 4.11 4.69 10.22
C ASN A 108 3.89 3.20 10.48
N TYR A 109 3.31 2.51 9.51
CA TYR A 109 3.10 1.07 9.53
C TYR A 109 3.98 0.42 8.46
N ASN A 110 4.76 -0.59 8.82
CA ASN A 110 5.59 -1.36 7.90
C ASN A 110 4.90 -2.67 7.52
N PHE A 111 4.42 -2.76 6.28
CA PHE A 111 3.89 -4.00 5.75
C PHE A 111 4.98 -4.71 4.93
N VAL A 112 5.43 -5.85 5.44
CA VAL A 112 6.37 -6.72 4.73
C VAL A 112 5.75 -8.09 4.59
N ASN A 113 5.59 -8.58 3.36
CA ASN A 113 5.10 -9.92 3.13
C ASN A 113 5.74 -10.56 1.90
N LYS A 114 5.80 -11.89 1.87
CA LYS A 114 6.18 -12.62 0.67
C LYS A 114 4.94 -12.76 -0.22
N VAL A 115 5.09 -12.46 -1.49
CA VAL A 115 4.01 -12.54 -2.48
C VAL A 115 3.92 -13.98 -2.94
N GLU A 116 2.80 -14.63 -2.67
CA GLU A 116 2.52 -15.99 -3.12
C GLU A 116 1.20 -15.97 -3.90
N SER A 117 1.32 -15.88 -5.22
CA SER A 117 0.18 -15.81 -6.13
C SER A 117 0.09 -17.07 -6.99
N PRO A 118 -1.10 -17.68 -7.16
CA PRO A 118 -1.30 -18.75 -8.14
C PRO A 118 -1.36 -18.21 -9.58
N PHE A 119 -1.33 -16.90 -9.76
CA PHE A 119 -1.46 -16.21 -11.05
C PHE A 119 -0.16 -15.47 -11.42
N SER A 120 0.10 -15.35 -12.72
CA SER A 120 1.19 -14.54 -13.27
C SER A 120 0.72 -13.83 -14.54
N ASN A 121 1.36 -12.71 -14.86
CA ASN A 121 1.04 -11.78 -15.95
C ASN A 121 -0.38 -11.20 -15.88
N ILE A 122 -0.89 -10.97 -14.66
CA ILE A 122 -2.23 -10.42 -14.42
C ILE A 122 -2.12 -9.19 -13.52
N GLU A 123 -2.86 -8.13 -13.88
CA GLU A 123 -3.06 -6.99 -13.01
C GLU A 123 -4.17 -7.31 -11.99
N ILE A 124 -3.87 -7.11 -10.71
CA ILE A 124 -4.79 -7.28 -9.60
C ILE A 124 -4.96 -5.95 -8.86
N GLY A 125 -6.15 -5.74 -8.29
CA GLY A 125 -6.30 -4.77 -7.22
C GLY A 125 -5.92 -5.39 -5.88
N MET A 126 -5.46 -4.54 -4.97
CA MET A 126 -5.14 -4.92 -3.60
C MET A 126 -5.91 -4.00 -2.66
N GLU A 127 -6.42 -4.54 -1.56
CA GLU A 127 -7.03 -3.80 -0.47
C GLU A 127 -6.32 -4.17 0.82
N PHE A 128 -5.76 -3.17 1.48
CA PHE A 128 -5.14 -3.30 2.79
C PHE A 128 -6.01 -2.62 3.83
N THR A 129 -6.26 -3.29 4.94
CA THR A 129 -7.10 -2.78 6.01
C THR A 129 -6.45 -3.02 7.38
N LEU A 130 -6.48 -2.01 8.24
CA LEU A 130 -6.31 -2.20 9.69
C LEU A 130 -7.68 -2.07 10.34
N VAL A 131 -8.03 -3.06 11.17
CA VAL A 131 -9.24 -3.03 12.00
C VAL A 131 -8.87 -3.08 13.48
N ASP A 132 -9.68 -2.47 14.34
CA ASP A 132 -9.44 -2.43 15.79
C ASP A 132 -10.08 -3.61 16.55
N GLU A 133 -10.02 -3.56 17.89
CA GLU A 133 -10.64 -4.56 18.77
C GLU A 133 -12.16 -4.74 18.58
N ASN A 134 -12.85 -3.76 17.96
CA ASN A 134 -14.29 -3.79 17.70
C ASN A 134 -14.61 -4.11 16.23
N GLN A 135 -13.60 -4.54 15.45
CA GLN A 135 -13.69 -4.71 14.00
C GLN A 135 -14.04 -3.42 13.24
N GLN A 136 -13.74 -2.26 13.82
CA GLN A 136 -13.90 -0.99 13.12
C GLN A 136 -12.65 -0.71 12.29
N THR A 137 -12.84 -0.27 11.05
CA THR A 137 -11.74 0.10 10.17
C THR A 137 -11.04 1.36 10.68
N VAL A 138 -9.75 1.22 10.95
CA VAL A 138 -8.84 2.31 11.35
C VAL A 138 -8.21 2.95 10.12
N LEU A 139 -7.80 2.11 9.17
CA LEU A 139 -7.12 2.48 7.93
C LEU A 139 -7.57 1.54 6.82
N CYS A 140 -7.85 2.07 5.64
CA CYS A 140 -8.11 1.27 4.45
C CYS A 140 -7.63 2.00 3.20
N TYR A 141 -6.85 1.32 2.36
CA TYR A 141 -6.49 1.81 1.04
C TYR A 141 -6.47 0.69 0.00
N ARG A 142 -6.62 1.09 -1.26
CA ARG A 142 -6.51 0.25 -2.44
C ARG A 142 -5.34 0.65 -3.31
N SER A 143 -4.68 -0.33 -3.90
CA SER A 143 -3.60 -0.14 -4.89
C SER A 143 -3.71 -1.19 -6.00
N ARG A 144 -2.85 -1.11 -7.01
CA ARG A 144 -2.84 -2.03 -8.17
C ARG A 144 -1.45 -2.61 -8.36
N ALA A 145 -1.39 -3.90 -8.66
CA ALA A 145 -0.13 -4.60 -8.92
C ALA A 145 -0.24 -5.47 -10.17
N LEU A 146 0.81 -5.49 -10.98
CA LEU A 146 1.01 -6.46 -12.05
C LEU A 146 1.91 -7.57 -11.51
N ILE A 147 1.36 -8.77 -11.38
CA ILE A 147 2.13 -9.92 -10.89
C ILE A 147 2.93 -10.51 -12.04
N LEU A 148 4.25 -10.41 -11.96
CA LEU A 148 5.17 -11.00 -12.94
C LEU A 148 5.52 -12.45 -12.55
N PRO A 149 5.86 -13.32 -13.51
CA PRO A 149 6.48 -14.60 -13.21
C PRO A 149 7.73 -14.42 -12.37
N ARG A 150 8.08 -15.43 -11.57
CA ARG A 150 9.37 -15.45 -10.87
C ARG A 150 10.50 -15.33 -11.89
N SER A 151 11.42 -14.39 -11.67
CA SER A 151 12.62 -14.28 -12.50
C SER A 151 13.53 -15.49 -12.25
N ASN A 152 13.60 -16.41 -13.22
CA ASN A 152 14.57 -17.50 -13.23
C ASN A 152 15.91 -16.96 -13.77
N THR A 153 16.63 -16.19 -12.96
CA THR A 153 17.98 -15.69 -13.27
C THR A 153 19.01 -16.83 -13.20
N GLY A 154 18.82 -17.86 -14.02
CA GLY A 154 19.61 -19.09 -14.06
C GLY A 154 19.36 -20.01 -15.25
N GLN A 155 18.53 -19.63 -16.24
CA GLN A 155 18.22 -20.49 -17.40
C GLN A 155 18.46 -19.81 -18.77
N LEU A 156 19.50 -18.99 -18.87
CA LEU A 156 19.97 -18.44 -20.16
C LEU A 156 21.48 -18.67 -20.36
N ILE A 157 21.91 -19.92 -20.31
CA ILE A 157 23.05 -20.46 -21.07
C ILE A 157 22.68 -21.94 -21.27
N LEU A 158 22.31 -22.47 -22.44
CA LEU A 158 23.07 -22.61 -23.68
C LEU A 158 22.07 -22.95 -24.81
N ASN A 159 22.08 -22.18 -25.89
CA ASN A 159 21.80 -22.68 -27.24
C ASN A 159 23.11 -22.60 -28.02
#